data_AF-A0A2T7TQ05-F1
#
_entry.id   AF-A0A2T7TQ05-F1
#
_cell.length_a   1.000
_cell.length_b   1.000
_cell.length_c   1.000
_cell.angle_alpha   90.00
_cell.angle_beta   90.00
_cell.angle_gamma   90.00
#
_symmetry.space_group_name_H-M   'P 1'
#
loop_
_entity.id
_entity.type
_entity.pdbx_description
1 polymer ?
#
loop_
_entity_poly.entity_id
_entity_poly.type
_entity_poly.pdbx_seq_one_letter_code
_entity_poly.pdbx_strand_id
1 'polypeptide(L)'
;MNAMTVSATSTEDPALPGLATFFDGDQLSELLGRPVRADRLRHKPGTSAVVRLREDDGGISWLATYAPHSAVKLEKVFSRAMASGLALENVALSDHPGHRLVTGPIELDHRLYKPLARFRRAGMDRLFTDRLVKVLNYNPQRRVVFEVLHGEDRLVCKVGTAVPDADGQLLSQLAASGVPVLESVEPVGLPSSRHLQYLSWFGAGDLSTVEQDGAGAASYAAGVALALLHAQPPAFGTHRWRARPDR
;
A
#
# COMPACT_ATOMS: atom_id res chain seq x y z
N MET A 1 -16.81 -22.58 5.70
CA MET A 1 -16.54 -21.63 6.81
C MET A 1 -15.39 -22.18 7.61
N ASN A 2 -14.16 -21.72 7.34
CA ASN A 2 -12.99 -22.10 8.12
C ASN A 2 -12.68 -20.95 9.07
N ALA A 3 -12.97 -21.16 10.34
CA ALA A 3 -12.54 -20.29 11.42
C ALA A 3 -11.00 -20.28 11.44
N MET A 4 -10.41 -19.10 11.19
CA MET A 4 -9.01 -18.87 11.48
C MET A 4 -8.79 -19.06 12.98
N THR A 5 -8.15 -20.16 13.37
CA THR A 5 -7.59 -20.30 14.70
C THR A 5 -6.37 -19.37 14.78
N VAL A 6 -6.60 -18.13 15.19
CA VAL A 6 -5.54 -17.18 15.52
C VAL A 6 -4.89 -17.69 16.81
N SER A 7 -3.65 -18.16 16.71
CA SER A 7 -2.85 -18.52 17.90
C SER A 7 -2.67 -17.25 18.76
N ALA A 8 -3.17 -17.30 19.99
CA ALA A 8 -3.35 -16.18 20.93
C ALA A 8 -2.05 -15.59 21.52
N THR A 9 -0.92 -15.64 20.82
CA THR A 9 0.41 -15.28 21.36
C THR A 9 1.09 -14.11 20.66
N SER A 10 0.44 -13.44 19.70
CA SER A 10 1.00 -12.27 18.99
C SER A 10 0.25 -10.94 19.23
N THR A 11 -0.83 -10.96 20.01
CA THR A 11 -1.67 -9.79 20.32
C THR A 11 -1.11 -8.92 21.45
N GLU A 12 -0.17 -9.46 22.23
CA GLU A 12 0.44 -8.74 23.35
C GLU A 12 1.84 -8.28 22.95
N ASP A 13 1.93 -7.06 22.39
CA ASP A 13 3.17 -6.29 22.40
C ASP A 13 3.05 -5.27 23.53
N PRO A 14 3.66 -5.51 24.71
CA PRO A 14 3.49 -4.65 25.88
C PRO A 14 3.97 -3.21 25.64
N ALA A 15 4.85 -2.99 24.66
CA ALA A 15 5.29 -1.65 24.28
C ALA A 15 4.27 -0.91 23.41
N LEU A 16 3.27 -1.60 22.88
CA LEU A 16 2.24 -1.11 21.96
C LEU A 16 0.83 -1.53 22.43
N PRO A 17 0.35 -1.04 23.58
CA PRO A 17 -0.99 -1.39 24.08
C PRO A 17 -2.13 -1.10 23.09
N GLY A 18 -1.98 -0.11 22.21
CA GLY A 18 -2.96 0.19 21.15
C GLY A 18 -3.00 -0.79 19.99
N LEU A 19 -2.10 -1.78 19.94
CA LEU A 19 -2.10 -2.80 18.88
C LEU A 19 -3.35 -3.69 18.93
N ALA A 20 -3.84 -4.00 20.13
CA ALA A 20 -5.03 -4.84 20.30
C ALA A 20 -6.26 -4.24 19.59
N THR A 21 -6.43 -2.92 19.68
CA THR A 21 -7.52 -2.18 19.03
C THR A 21 -7.53 -2.33 17.50
N PHE A 22 -6.41 -2.71 16.86
CA PHE A 22 -6.39 -2.92 15.41
C PHE A 22 -7.13 -4.19 14.96
N PHE A 23 -7.39 -5.11 15.89
CA PHE A 23 -8.05 -6.38 15.62
C PHE A 23 -9.53 -6.37 16.03
N ASP A 24 -9.98 -5.34 16.74
CA ASP A 24 -11.36 -5.13 17.15
C ASP A 24 -11.97 -3.97 16.35
N GLY A 25 -12.73 -4.31 15.30
CA GLY A 25 -13.31 -3.32 14.39
C GLY A 25 -14.38 -2.45 15.04
N ASP A 26 -15.13 -2.98 16.00
CA ASP A 26 -16.19 -2.26 16.69
C ASP A 26 -15.59 -1.26 17.67
N GLN A 27 -14.62 -1.72 18.49
CA GLN A 27 -13.87 -0.83 19.39
C GLN A 27 -13.14 0.27 18.61
N LEU A 28 -12.52 -0.09 17.47
CA LEU A 28 -11.81 0.88 16.65
C LEU A 28 -12.75 1.93 16.04
N SER A 29 -13.94 1.51 15.59
CA SER A 29 -14.95 2.40 15.03
C SER A 29 -15.53 3.35 16.09
N GLU A 30 -15.80 2.83 17.29
CA GLU A 30 -16.22 3.64 18.45
C GLU A 30 -15.16 4.69 18.78
N LEU A 31 -13.90 4.28 18.88
CA LEU A 31 -12.80 5.17 19.24
C LEU A 31 -12.58 6.30 18.24
N LEU A 32 -12.80 6.04 16.96
CA LEU A 32 -12.66 7.03 15.87
C LEU A 32 -13.98 7.75 15.56
N GLY A 33 -15.07 7.43 16.27
CA GLY A 33 -16.39 8.02 16.09
C GLY A 33 -17.02 7.79 14.73
N ARG A 34 -16.53 6.79 13.96
CA ARG A 34 -17.05 6.46 12.62
C ARG A 34 -16.76 5.01 12.23
N PRO A 35 -17.59 4.38 11.38
CA PRO A 35 -17.36 3.03 10.89
C PRO A 35 -16.04 2.92 10.11
N VAL A 36 -15.12 2.09 10.59
CA VAL A 36 -13.87 1.79 9.90
C VAL A 36 -13.52 0.30 9.96
N ARG A 37 -12.68 -0.14 9.02
CA ARG A 37 -12.04 -1.46 9.06
C ARG A 37 -10.54 -1.34 8.90
N ALA A 38 -9.79 -2.04 9.75
CA ALA A 38 -8.35 -2.12 9.65
C ALA A 38 -7.92 -3.34 8.83
N ASP A 39 -6.95 -3.15 7.94
CA ASP A 39 -6.26 -4.25 7.25
C ASP A 39 -4.79 -3.91 6.99
N ARG A 40 -4.04 -4.82 6.33
CA ARG A 40 -2.62 -4.60 5.93
C ARG A 40 -1.70 -4.20 7.09
N LEU A 41 -1.84 -4.89 8.23
CA LEU A 41 -0.99 -4.70 9.40
C LEU A 41 0.50 -4.81 9.07
N ARG A 42 1.26 -3.80 9.50
CA ARG A 42 2.71 -3.82 9.60
C ARG A 42 3.09 -3.61 11.06
N HIS A 43 3.53 -4.69 11.69
CA HIS A 43 4.02 -4.67 13.06
C HIS A 43 5.55 -4.69 13.09
N LYS A 44 6.11 -3.83 13.94
CA LYS A 44 7.52 -3.85 14.36
C LYS A 44 7.54 -4.00 15.88
N PRO A 45 7.82 -5.20 16.39
CA PRO A 45 7.82 -5.49 17.82
C PRO A 45 8.58 -4.44 18.64
N GLY A 46 7.98 -4.01 19.74
CA GLY A 46 8.58 -3.04 20.65
C GLY A 46 8.63 -1.59 20.13
N THR A 47 8.23 -1.33 18.89
CA THR A 47 8.53 -0.05 18.21
C THR A 47 7.29 0.66 17.69
N SER A 48 6.52 -0.02 16.84
CA SER A 48 5.37 0.60 16.16
C SER A 48 4.51 -0.45 15.47
N ALA A 49 3.22 -0.19 15.35
CA ALA A 49 2.33 -0.92 14.46
C ALA A 49 1.52 0.07 13.63
N VAL A 50 1.33 -0.24 12.35
CA VAL A 50 0.52 0.56 11.42
C VAL A 50 -0.39 -0.33 10.59
N VAL A 51 -1.61 0.13 10.38
CA VAL A 51 -2.63 -0.50 9.52
C VAL A 51 -3.12 0.49 8.48
N ARG A 52 -3.73 -0.03 7.42
CA ARG A 52 -4.60 0.76 6.55
C ARG A 52 -5.99 0.75 7.19
N LEU A 53 -6.62 1.92 7.22
CA LEU A 53 -8.05 2.03 7.49
C LEU A 53 -8.82 2.14 6.18
N ARG A 54 -9.99 1.53 6.17
CA ARG A 54 -11.02 1.69 5.13
C ARG A 54 -12.29 2.20 5.79
N GLU A 55 -12.90 3.19 5.16
CA GLU A 55 -14.19 3.75 5.54
C GLU A 55 -15.26 3.26 4.56
N ASP A 56 -16.52 3.17 5.01
CA ASP A 56 -17.62 2.64 4.19
C ASP A 56 -17.91 3.51 2.95
N ASP A 57 -17.57 4.80 3.01
CA ASP A 57 -17.71 5.74 1.90
C ASP A 57 -16.55 5.67 0.87
N GLY A 58 -15.67 4.66 1.01
CA GLY A 58 -14.50 4.46 0.17
C GLY A 58 -13.24 5.21 0.64
N GLY A 59 -13.30 5.94 1.75
CA GLY A 59 -12.16 6.59 2.38
C GLY A 59 -11.02 5.62 2.71
N ILE A 60 -9.78 6.05 2.51
CA ILE A 60 -8.58 5.27 2.83
C ILE A 60 -7.58 6.15 3.57
N SER A 61 -7.16 5.69 4.74
CA SER A 61 -6.18 6.36 5.60
C SER A 61 -5.22 5.34 6.22
N TRP A 62 -4.23 5.81 6.97
CA TRP A 62 -3.40 4.96 7.81
C TRP A 62 -3.69 5.24 9.27
N LEU A 63 -3.55 4.22 10.12
CA LEU A 63 -3.59 4.36 11.57
C LEU A 63 -2.33 3.76 12.16
N ALA A 64 -1.73 4.46 13.13
CA ALA A 64 -0.47 4.07 13.72
C ALA A 64 -0.48 4.19 15.25
N THR A 65 0.20 3.24 15.88
CA THR A 65 0.64 3.32 17.28
C THR A 65 2.15 3.20 17.36
N TYR A 66 2.76 3.89 18.32
CA TYR A 66 4.20 3.91 18.54
C TYR A 66 4.50 3.73 20.02
N ALA A 67 5.60 3.04 20.31
CA ALA A 67 6.16 3.03 21.66
C ALA A 67 6.64 4.45 22.03
N PRO A 68 6.65 4.84 23.31
CA PRO A 68 6.96 6.21 23.74
C PRO A 68 8.32 6.72 23.23
N HIS A 69 9.35 5.87 23.26
CA HIS A 69 10.68 6.21 22.75
C HIS A 69 10.73 6.44 21.21
N SER A 70 9.69 6.03 20.48
CA SER A 70 9.52 6.25 19.05
C SER A 70 8.61 7.44 18.72
N ALA A 71 8.10 8.16 19.72
CA ALA A 71 7.13 9.26 19.56
C ALA A 71 7.65 10.45 18.73
N VAL A 72 8.97 10.66 18.64
CA VAL A 72 9.59 11.68 17.76
C VAL A 72 9.16 11.52 16.29
N LYS A 73 8.77 10.29 15.87
CA LYS A 73 8.20 10.06 14.53
C LYS A 73 6.85 10.76 14.36
N LEU A 74 6.03 10.81 15.41
CA LEU A 74 4.73 11.49 15.40
C LEU A 74 4.90 13.01 15.36
N GLU A 75 5.85 13.58 16.09
CA GLU A 75 6.14 15.02 16.04
C GLU A 75 6.37 15.51 14.61
N LYS A 76 7.19 14.78 13.83
CA LYS A 76 7.42 15.09 12.41
C LYS A 76 6.15 15.00 11.57
N VAL A 77 5.25 14.09 11.90
CA VAL A 77 3.97 13.93 11.18
C VAL A 77 3.03 15.08 11.53
N PHE A 78 2.95 15.49 12.80
CA PHE A 78 2.20 16.68 13.22
C PHE A 78 2.72 17.97 12.57
N SER A 79 4.04 18.18 12.54
CA SER A 79 4.61 19.36 11.87
C SER A 79 4.27 19.40 10.38
N ARG A 80 4.24 18.23 9.71
CA ARG A 80 3.86 18.14 8.29
C ARG A 80 2.38 18.40 8.08
N ALA A 81 1.52 17.90 8.97
CA ALA A 81 0.09 18.15 8.95
C ALA A 81 -0.20 19.66 9.00
N MET A 82 0.41 20.36 9.96
CA MET A 82 0.33 21.81 10.09
C MET A 82 0.82 22.54 8.84
N ALA A 83 1.99 22.16 8.32
CA ALA A 83 2.57 22.80 7.13
C ALA A 83 1.77 22.55 5.84
N SER A 84 0.95 21.49 5.80
CA SER A 84 0.15 21.12 4.63
C SER A 84 -1.34 21.40 4.82
N GLY A 85 -1.78 21.96 5.96
CA GLY A 85 -3.20 22.21 6.24
C GLY A 85 -4.06 20.94 6.20
N LEU A 86 -3.47 19.79 6.50
CA LEU A 86 -4.13 18.48 6.51
C LEU A 86 -4.39 18.05 7.96
N ALA A 87 -5.57 17.48 8.20
CA ALA A 87 -5.95 17.03 9.53
C ALA A 87 -5.29 15.68 9.88
N LEU A 88 -5.01 15.51 11.17
CA LEU A 88 -4.70 14.24 11.80
C LEU A 88 -5.65 14.06 12.97
N GLU A 89 -6.11 12.84 13.19
CA GLU A 89 -6.76 12.50 14.45
C GLU A 89 -5.74 11.85 15.37
N ASN A 90 -5.80 12.21 16.65
CA ASN A 90 -4.84 11.79 17.65
C ASN A 90 -5.59 11.42 18.93
N VAL A 91 -5.80 10.13 19.13
CA VAL A 91 -6.56 9.60 20.24
C VAL A 91 -5.61 9.08 21.30
N ALA A 92 -5.69 9.62 22.51
CA ALA A 92 -4.96 9.10 23.65
C ALA A 92 -5.62 7.79 24.14
N LEU A 93 -4.81 6.82 24.54
CA LEU A 93 -5.33 5.60 25.15
C LEU A 93 -5.53 5.84 26.65
N SER A 94 -6.79 5.86 27.10
CA SER A 94 -7.16 6.20 28.48
C SER A 94 -6.44 5.34 29.52
N ASP A 95 -6.33 4.04 29.25
CA ASP A 95 -5.71 3.08 30.17
C ASP A 95 -4.18 3.04 30.08
N HIS A 96 -3.59 3.75 29.10
CA HIS A 96 -2.16 3.73 28.83
C HIS A 96 -1.60 5.14 28.58
N PRO A 97 -1.36 5.93 29.65
CA PRO A 97 -0.82 7.27 29.55
C PRO A 97 0.44 7.35 28.69
N GLY A 98 0.51 8.35 27.80
CA GLY A 98 1.63 8.53 26.87
C GLY A 98 1.54 7.71 25.58
N HIS A 99 0.65 6.72 25.50
CA HIS A 99 0.35 5.99 24.27
C HIS A 99 -0.82 6.62 23.53
N ARG A 100 -0.71 6.58 22.20
CA ARG A 100 -1.67 7.24 21.31
C ARG A 100 -1.88 6.43 20.04
N LEU A 101 -3.05 6.63 19.47
CA LEU A 101 -3.43 6.22 18.14
C LEU A 101 -3.51 7.46 17.26
N VAL A 102 -2.76 7.46 16.16
CA VAL A 102 -2.71 8.58 15.23
C VAL A 102 -3.12 8.10 13.86
N THR A 103 -4.11 8.74 13.27
CA THR A 103 -4.58 8.46 11.90
C THR A 103 -4.52 9.71 11.03
N GLY A 104 -4.32 9.50 9.73
CA GLY A 104 -4.18 10.57 8.77
C GLY A 104 -4.30 10.12 7.32
N PRO A 105 -4.44 11.09 6.40
CA PRO A 105 -4.52 10.82 4.98
C PRO A 105 -3.16 10.34 4.42
N ILE A 106 -3.19 9.68 3.26
CA ILE A 106 -2.02 9.05 2.62
C ILE A 106 -0.89 10.06 2.38
N GLU A 107 -1.23 11.32 2.09
CA GLU A 107 -0.31 12.44 1.90
C GLU A 107 0.64 12.63 3.08
N LEU A 108 0.17 12.32 4.30
CA LEU A 108 0.91 12.43 5.55
C LEU A 108 1.58 11.13 6.01
N ASP A 109 1.45 10.03 5.25
CA ASP A 109 2.16 8.78 5.55
C ASP A 109 3.66 9.07 5.71
N HIS A 110 4.21 8.71 6.86
CA HIS A 110 5.51 9.23 7.25
C HIS A 110 6.66 8.78 6.32
N ARG A 111 6.54 7.62 5.66
CA ARG A 111 7.52 7.11 4.69
C ARG A 111 7.18 7.51 3.26
N LEU A 112 5.91 7.74 2.93
CA LEU A 112 5.50 8.18 1.58
C LEU A 112 5.48 9.70 1.41
N TYR A 113 5.52 10.47 2.50
CA TYR A 113 5.51 11.93 2.47
C TYR A 113 6.60 12.50 1.55
N LYS A 114 7.82 11.98 1.60
CA LYS A 114 8.92 12.42 0.72
C LYS A 114 8.73 11.94 -0.73
N PRO A 115 8.47 10.65 -1.00
CA PRO A 115 8.09 10.17 -2.33
C PRO A 115 6.97 10.99 -3.01
N LEU A 116 5.95 11.40 -2.27
CA LEU A 116 4.83 12.19 -2.77
C LEU A 116 5.14 13.69 -2.94
N ALA A 117 6.32 14.16 -2.56
CA ALA A 117 6.66 15.59 -2.64
C ALA A 117 6.62 16.17 -4.05
N ARG A 118 6.81 15.32 -5.08
CA ARG A 118 6.74 15.76 -6.49
C ARG A 118 5.32 16.14 -6.91
N PHE A 119 4.31 15.40 -6.44
CA PHE A 119 2.90 15.76 -6.64
C PHE A 119 2.56 17.07 -5.92
N ARG A 120 2.98 17.22 -4.66
CA ARG A 120 2.76 18.48 -3.92
C ARG A 120 3.35 19.70 -4.62
N ARG A 121 4.58 19.61 -5.13
CA ARG A 121 5.23 20.70 -5.88
C ARG A 121 4.54 21.02 -7.21
N ALA A 122 3.80 20.07 -7.76
CA ALA A 122 3.01 20.25 -8.97
C ALA A 122 1.56 20.71 -8.66
N GLY A 123 1.27 21.16 -7.42
CA GLY A 123 -0.05 21.63 -7.02
C GLY A 123 -1.08 20.51 -6.76
N MET A 124 -0.63 19.27 -6.64
CA MET A 124 -1.47 18.09 -6.38
C MET A 124 -1.26 17.59 -4.95
N ASP A 125 -1.37 18.49 -3.97
CA ASP A 125 -1.03 18.20 -2.58
C ASP A 125 -2.13 17.55 -1.76
N ARG A 126 -3.34 17.44 -2.31
CA ARG A 126 -4.52 16.82 -1.68
C ARG A 126 -5.12 15.69 -2.52
N LEU A 127 -4.27 15.01 -3.30
CA LEU A 127 -4.66 14.01 -4.30
C LEU A 127 -5.60 12.92 -3.77
N PHE A 128 -5.38 12.46 -2.54
CA PHE A 128 -6.15 11.38 -1.92
C PHE A 128 -7.22 11.92 -0.99
N THR A 129 -6.92 12.99 -0.25
CA THR A 129 -7.87 13.65 0.67
C THR A 129 -9.08 14.19 -0.09
N ASP A 130 -8.85 14.85 -1.23
CA ASP A 130 -9.92 15.41 -2.07
C ASP A 130 -10.41 14.39 -3.11
N ARG A 131 -9.97 13.12 -3.01
CA ARG A 131 -10.38 11.98 -3.86
C ARG A 131 -10.25 12.26 -5.37
N LEU A 132 -9.22 13.01 -5.75
CA LEU A 132 -8.93 13.34 -7.15
C LEU A 132 -8.43 12.13 -7.95
N VAL A 133 -8.03 11.06 -7.27
CA VAL A 133 -7.59 9.80 -7.87
C VAL A 133 -8.25 8.60 -7.21
N LYS A 134 -8.44 7.54 -8.00
CA LYS A 134 -8.85 6.25 -7.49
C LYS A 134 -7.64 5.49 -6.94
N VAL A 135 -7.61 5.24 -5.63
CA VAL A 135 -6.60 4.40 -5.01
C VAL A 135 -6.89 2.93 -5.33
N LEU A 136 -5.96 2.26 -6.00
CA LEU A 136 -6.05 0.85 -6.36
C LEU A 136 -5.49 -0.05 -5.25
N ASN A 137 -4.39 0.39 -4.63
CA ASN A 137 -3.81 -0.33 -3.49
C ASN A 137 -3.04 0.64 -2.59
N TYR A 138 -3.11 0.42 -1.28
CA TYR A 138 -2.35 1.17 -0.31
C TYR A 138 -1.79 0.22 0.75
N ASN A 139 -0.47 0.24 0.90
CA ASN A 139 0.25 -0.48 1.94
C ASN A 139 1.04 0.56 2.74
N PRO A 140 0.52 0.97 3.91
CA PRO A 140 1.11 2.02 4.72
C PRO A 140 2.60 1.83 4.95
N GLN A 141 3.32 2.94 4.87
CA GLN A 141 4.76 3.04 5.03
C GLN A 141 5.59 2.26 4.00
N ARG A 142 4.97 1.79 2.91
CA ARG A 142 5.63 1.02 1.84
C ARG A 142 5.33 1.60 0.47
N ARG A 143 4.05 1.66 0.11
CA ARG A 143 3.63 2.09 -1.23
C ARG A 143 2.15 2.48 -1.30
N VAL A 144 1.83 3.35 -2.23
CA VAL A 144 0.48 3.59 -2.74
C VAL A 144 0.47 3.37 -4.25
N VAL A 145 -0.61 2.82 -4.76
CA VAL A 145 -0.88 2.61 -6.18
C VAL A 145 -2.23 3.23 -6.48
N PHE A 146 -2.29 4.12 -7.45
CA PHE A 146 -3.52 4.83 -7.81
C PHE A 146 -3.59 5.03 -9.32
N GLU A 147 -4.82 5.19 -9.78
CA GLU A 147 -5.14 5.54 -11.15
C GLU A 147 -4.82 7.02 -11.40
N VAL A 148 -4.25 7.30 -12.57
CA VAL A 148 -4.03 8.65 -13.06
C VAL A 148 -4.62 8.77 -14.45
N LEU A 149 -5.44 9.79 -14.67
CA LEU A 149 -5.90 10.17 -15.99
C LEU A 149 -4.87 11.11 -16.63
N HIS A 150 -4.48 10.82 -17.87
CA HIS A 150 -3.52 11.60 -18.64
C HIS A 150 -4.03 11.82 -20.05
N GLY A 151 -4.72 12.95 -20.29
CA GLY A 151 -5.50 13.12 -21.51
C GLY A 151 -6.67 12.13 -21.54
N GLU A 152 -6.77 11.36 -22.62
CA GLU A 152 -7.74 10.25 -22.74
C GLU A 152 -7.19 8.93 -22.16
N ASP A 153 -5.89 8.87 -21.87
CA ASP A 153 -5.25 7.65 -21.38
C ASP A 153 -5.47 7.46 -19.88
N ARG A 154 -5.67 6.19 -19.53
CA ARG A 154 -5.71 5.72 -18.15
C ARG A 154 -4.37 5.08 -17.81
N LEU A 155 -3.73 5.58 -16.76
CA LEU A 155 -2.44 5.09 -16.29
C LEU A 155 -2.53 4.62 -14.84
N VAL A 156 -1.55 3.84 -14.42
CA VAL A 156 -1.35 3.47 -13.02
C VAL A 156 -0.07 4.15 -12.52
N CYS A 157 -0.17 4.95 -11.46
CA CYS A 157 0.98 5.46 -10.74
C CYS A 157 1.21 4.66 -9.47
N LYS A 158 2.42 4.11 -9.34
CA LYS A 158 2.92 3.47 -8.12
C LYS A 158 3.97 4.36 -7.48
N VAL A 159 3.74 4.69 -6.22
CA VAL A 159 4.66 5.47 -5.38
C VAL A 159 5.18 4.56 -4.28
N GLY A 160 6.50 4.43 -4.17
CA GLY A 160 7.14 3.52 -3.22
C GLY A 160 8.30 4.13 -2.45
N THR A 161 8.63 3.54 -1.30
CA THR A 161 9.82 3.92 -0.52
C THR A 161 11.11 3.39 -1.13
N ALA A 162 11.03 2.25 -1.84
CA ALA A 162 12.12 1.66 -2.60
C ALA A 162 12.04 2.13 -4.06
N VAL A 163 13.17 2.08 -4.76
CA VAL A 163 13.18 2.19 -6.22
C VAL A 163 12.38 0.99 -6.77
N PRO A 164 11.55 1.17 -7.82
CA PRO A 164 10.85 0.05 -8.43
C PRO A 164 11.79 -1.09 -8.79
N ASP A 165 11.53 -2.30 -8.26
CA ASP A 165 12.28 -3.52 -8.59
C ASP A 165 12.01 -4.03 -10.01
N ALA A 166 10.93 -3.55 -10.65
CA ALA A 166 10.55 -4.02 -11.96
C ALA A 166 11.47 -3.36 -12.99
N ASP A 167 12.41 -4.16 -13.49
CA ASP A 167 13.27 -3.81 -14.61
C ASP A 167 12.39 -3.56 -15.84
N GLY A 168 12.34 -2.29 -16.28
CA GLY A 168 11.57 -1.90 -17.46
C GLY A 168 12.01 -2.66 -18.69
N GLN A 169 13.30 -3.00 -18.81
CA GLN A 169 13.82 -3.80 -19.91
C GLN A 169 13.27 -5.22 -19.87
N LEU A 170 13.22 -5.85 -18.69
CA LEU A 170 12.60 -7.15 -18.52
C LEU A 170 11.12 -7.12 -18.88
N LEU A 171 10.37 -6.12 -18.40
CA LEU A 171 8.94 -6.00 -18.72
C LEU A 171 8.71 -5.83 -20.22
N SER A 172 9.51 -5.01 -20.91
CA SER A 172 9.42 -4.86 -22.36
C SER A 172 9.81 -6.14 -23.10
N GLN A 173 10.80 -6.91 -22.63
CA GLN A 173 11.16 -8.20 -23.22
C GLN A 173 10.03 -9.24 -23.07
N LEU A 174 9.40 -9.30 -21.89
CA LEU A 174 8.25 -10.16 -21.63
C LEU A 174 7.06 -9.78 -22.52
N ALA A 175 6.76 -8.48 -22.63
CA ALA A 175 5.71 -7.96 -23.50
C ALA A 175 5.98 -8.28 -24.98
N ALA A 176 7.21 -8.08 -25.46
CA ALA A 176 7.62 -8.43 -26.82
C ALA A 176 7.53 -9.94 -27.11
N SER A 177 7.58 -10.78 -26.06
CA SER A 177 7.41 -12.23 -26.15
C SER A 177 5.94 -12.68 -26.00
N GLY A 178 5.00 -11.74 -26.01
CA GLY A 178 3.55 -12.00 -25.92
C GLY A 178 3.05 -12.26 -24.50
N VAL A 179 3.89 -12.11 -23.47
CA VAL A 179 3.43 -12.22 -22.09
C VAL A 179 2.67 -10.95 -21.72
N PRO A 180 1.41 -11.04 -21.25
CA PRO A 180 0.62 -9.86 -20.92
C PRO A 180 1.06 -9.27 -19.58
N VAL A 181 2.10 -8.44 -19.62
CA VAL A 181 2.65 -7.71 -18.46
C VAL A 181 2.37 -6.21 -18.58
N LEU A 182 2.45 -5.51 -17.44
CA LEU A 182 2.37 -4.06 -17.42
C LEU A 182 3.68 -3.45 -17.93
N GLU A 183 3.61 -2.67 -18.99
CA GLU A 183 4.73 -1.90 -19.49
C GLU A 183 4.89 -0.59 -18.71
N SER A 184 6.15 -0.19 -18.48
CA SER A 184 6.45 1.10 -17.87
C SER A 184 6.33 2.20 -18.92
N VAL A 185 5.73 3.31 -18.54
CA VAL A 185 5.54 4.48 -19.40
C VAL A 185 6.18 5.72 -18.75
N GLU A 186 6.58 6.69 -19.57
CA GLU A 186 7.09 7.98 -19.13
C GLU A 186 6.14 9.10 -19.59
N PRO A 187 5.06 9.36 -18.83
CA PRO A 187 4.05 10.33 -19.23
C PRO A 187 4.58 11.76 -19.12
N VAL A 188 4.46 12.52 -20.21
CA VAL A 188 4.89 13.92 -20.28
C VAL A 188 4.00 14.79 -19.39
N GLY A 189 4.59 15.72 -18.65
CA GLY A 189 3.82 16.64 -17.79
C GLY A 189 3.32 16.05 -16.47
N LEU A 190 3.48 14.74 -16.24
CA LEU A 190 3.31 14.16 -14.91
C LEU A 190 4.63 14.22 -14.11
N PRO A 191 4.56 14.30 -12.76
CA PRO A 191 5.77 14.40 -11.96
C PRO A 191 6.65 13.14 -12.06
N SER A 192 7.96 13.29 -12.17
CA SER A 192 8.90 12.16 -12.19
C SER A 192 9.83 12.13 -10.96
N SER A 193 10.17 10.92 -10.52
CA SER A 193 11.30 10.65 -9.61
C SER A 193 11.58 9.15 -9.53
N ARG A 194 12.74 8.77 -8.99
CA ARG A 194 13.09 7.36 -8.69
C ARG A 194 12.09 6.60 -7.80
N HIS A 195 11.15 7.29 -7.16
CA HIS A 195 10.14 6.70 -6.28
C HIS A 195 8.79 6.52 -6.97
N LEU A 196 8.66 7.00 -8.21
CA LEU A 196 7.45 6.96 -9.02
C LEU A 196 7.66 5.98 -10.16
N GLN A 197 6.65 5.15 -10.40
CA GLN A 197 6.58 4.28 -11.57
C GLN A 197 5.21 4.48 -12.20
N TYR A 198 5.18 4.78 -13.49
CA TYR A 198 3.95 4.82 -14.27
C TYR A 198 3.89 3.57 -15.13
N LEU A 199 2.71 2.96 -15.18
CA LEU A 199 2.43 1.75 -15.94
C LEU A 199 1.18 2.00 -16.77
N SER A 200 1.11 1.39 -17.95
CA SER A 200 -0.12 1.36 -18.74
C SER A 200 -1.25 0.72 -17.94
N TRP A 201 -2.49 1.19 -18.12
CA TRP A 201 -3.64 0.46 -17.61
C TRP A 201 -3.77 -0.89 -18.31
N PHE A 202 -4.20 -1.92 -17.59
CA PHE A 202 -4.32 -3.27 -18.14
C PHE A 202 -5.62 -3.93 -17.70
N GLY A 203 -6.27 -4.57 -18.66
CA GLY A 203 -7.49 -5.34 -18.46
C GLY A 203 -8.70 -4.47 -18.11
N ALA A 204 -9.84 -5.15 -17.93
CA ALA A 204 -11.12 -4.52 -17.65
C ALA A 204 -11.52 -4.59 -16.16
N GLY A 205 -10.80 -5.35 -15.33
CA GLY A 205 -11.15 -5.53 -13.92
C GLY A 205 -10.25 -6.52 -13.18
N ASP A 206 -10.67 -6.87 -11.97
CA ASP A 206 -10.00 -7.84 -11.10
C ASP A 206 -10.77 -9.17 -11.14
N LEU A 207 -10.07 -10.28 -11.38
CA LEU A 207 -10.68 -11.60 -11.45
C LEU A 207 -11.37 -11.99 -10.12
N SER A 208 -10.91 -11.46 -8.99
CA SER A 208 -11.51 -11.70 -7.68
C SER A 208 -12.89 -11.05 -7.50
N THR A 209 -13.29 -10.14 -8.39
CA THR A 209 -14.61 -9.51 -8.38
C THR A 209 -15.59 -10.15 -9.36
N VAL A 210 -15.18 -11.20 -10.08
CA VAL A 210 -16.03 -11.91 -11.05
C VAL A 210 -16.66 -13.13 -10.36
N GLU A 211 -17.97 -13.27 -10.50
CA GLU A 211 -18.70 -14.47 -10.03
C GLU A 211 -18.13 -15.74 -10.66
N GLN A 212 -18.07 -16.83 -9.89
CA GLN A 212 -17.38 -18.06 -10.30
C GLN A 212 -17.88 -18.61 -11.65
N ASP A 213 -19.19 -18.58 -11.87
CA ASP A 213 -19.83 -19.08 -13.10
C ASP A 213 -19.43 -18.26 -14.35
N GLY A 214 -19.09 -16.97 -14.16
CA GLY A 214 -18.61 -16.08 -15.21
C GLY A 214 -17.08 -16.02 -15.34
N ALA A 215 -16.34 -16.57 -14.38
CA ALA A 215 -14.90 -16.43 -14.28
C ALA A 215 -14.12 -17.36 -15.22
N GLY A 216 -14.76 -18.35 -15.85
CA GLY A 216 -14.09 -19.42 -16.60
C GLY A 216 -13.13 -18.92 -17.68
N ALA A 217 -13.59 -18.04 -18.57
CA ALA A 217 -12.77 -17.51 -19.66
C ALA A 217 -11.59 -16.66 -19.15
N ALA A 218 -11.84 -15.78 -18.18
CA ALA A 218 -10.82 -14.91 -17.60
C ALA A 218 -9.78 -15.70 -16.78
N SER A 219 -10.21 -16.72 -16.05
CA SER A 219 -9.33 -17.63 -15.31
C SER A 219 -8.45 -18.45 -16.25
N TYR A 220 -9.03 -18.96 -17.34
CA TYR A 220 -8.28 -19.67 -18.38
C TYR A 220 -7.22 -18.76 -19.02
N ALA A 221 -7.59 -17.53 -19.40
CA ALA A 221 -6.66 -16.55 -19.95
C ALA A 221 -5.52 -16.20 -18.98
N ALA A 222 -5.81 -16.06 -17.69
CA ALA A 222 -4.79 -15.87 -16.66
C ALA A 222 -3.84 -17.09 -16.55
N GLY A 223 -4.36 -18.31 -16.66
CA GLY A 223 -3.57 -19.53 -16.72
C GLY A 223 -2.65 -19.60 -17.94
N VAL A 224 -3.16 -19.23 -19.12
CA VAL A 224 -2.36 -19.12 -20.36
C VAL A 224 -1.24 -18.09 -20.20
N ALA A 225 -1.55 -16.91 -19.65
CA ALA A 225 -0.55 -15.87 -19.39
C ALA A 225 0.55 -16.36 -18.44
N LEU A 226 0.19 -17.08 -17.38
CA LEU A 226 1.16 -17.66 -16.44
C LEU A 226 2.04 -18.72 -17.10
N ALA A 227 1.46 -19.59 -17.95
CA ALA A 227 2.22 -20.57 -18.72
C ALA A 227 3.20 -19.91 -19.69
N LEU A 228 2.77 -18.85 -20.39
CA LEU A 228 3.63 -18.05 -21.27
C LEU A 228 4.79 -17.40 -20.51
N LEU A 229 4.54 -16.87 -19.31
CA LEU A 229 5.59 -16.33 -18.44
C LEU A 229 6.61 -17.40 -18.04
N HIS A 230 6.17 -18.60 -17.68
CA HIS A 230 7.06 -19.71 -17.32
C HIS A 230 7.86 -20.27 -18.50
N ALA A 231 7.37 -20.10 -19.74
CA ALA A 231 8.09 -20.49 -20.94
C ALA A 231 9.23 -19.53 -21.30
N GLN A 232 9.30 -18.35 -20.67
CA GLN A 232 10.36 -17.38 -20.94
C GLN A 232 11.70 -17.84 -20.37
N PRO A 233 12.82 -17.55 -21.04
CA PRO A 233 14.13 -17.82 -20.49
C PRO A 233 14.32 -17.06 -19.17
N PRO A 234 15.08 -17.61 -18.21
CA PRO A 234 15.36 -16.92 -16.95
C PRO A 234 15.98 -15.55 -17.19
N ALA A 235 15.36 -14.51 -16.65
CA ALA A 235 15.92 -13.17 -16.64
C ALA A 235 17.06 -13.10 -15.62
N PHE A 236 18.30 -13.07 -16.10
CA PHE A 236 19.56 -12.93 -15.35
C PHE A 236 19.87 -14.01 -14.28
N GLY A 237 20.99 -14.72 -14.46
CA GLY A 237 21.94 -15.19 -13.41
C GLY A 237 21.45 -15.98 -12.18
N THR A 238 20.16 -16.26 -12.05
CA THR A 238 19.53 -16.79 -10.84
C THR A 238 19.34 -18.31 -10.91
N HIS A 239 20.32 -19.00 -11.48
CA HIS A 239 20.55 -20.43 -11.20
C HIS A 239 22.00 -20.67 -10.81
N ARG A 240 22.43 -20.08 -9.68
CA ARG A 240 23.31 -20.81 -8.75
C ARG A 240 22.44 -21.32 -7.61
N TRP A 241 21.60 -22.30 -7.91
CA TRP A 241 21.13 -23.21 -6.88
C TRP A 241 22.39 -23.90 -6.35
N ARG A 242 22.89 -23.48 -5.19
CA ARG A 242 23.97 -24.19 -4.50
C ARG A 242 23.35 -25.46 -3.94
N ALA A 243 23.31 -26.53 -4.73
CA ALA A 243 23.26 -27.86 -4.14
C ALA A 243 24.43 -27.92 -3.14
N ARG A 244 24.13 -28.18 -1.87
CA ARG A 244 25.18 -28.49 -0.90
C ARG A 244 25.87 -29.76 -1.41
N PRO A 245 27.21 -29.78 -1.56
CA PRO A 245 27.87 -31.05 -1.78
C PRO A 245 27.58 -31.92 -0.55
N ASP A 246 27.09 -33.12 -0.82
CA ASP A 246 26.77 -34.13 0.18
C ASP A 246 27.94 -34.29 1.16
N ARG A 247 27.61 -34.33 2.46
CA ARG A 247 28.50 -34.79 3.52
C ARG A 247 28.16 -36.22 3.86
#